data_AF-A0A7V9UDT0-F1
#
_entry.id   AF-A0A7V9UDT0-F1
#
_cell.length_a   1.000
_cell.length_b   1.000
_cell.length_c   1.000
_cell.angle_alpha   90.00
_cell.angle_beta   90.00
_cell.angle_gamma   90.00
#
_symmetry.space_group_name_H-M   'P 1'
#
loop_
_entity.id
_entity.type
_entity.pdbx_description
1 polymer ?
#
loop_
_entity_poly.entity_id
_entity_poly.type
_entity_poly.pdbx_seq_one_letter_code
_entity_poly.pdbx_strand_id
1 'polypeptide(L)'
;MPQASLTCTSSFIQGAADRSTRPLSCRLSASAWRSLKPLIITVAAVGAELSREQQPALPITPDELAADAEACVAAGASIYHLHVRDPQGDPTMDVGAFAAAKQAIEERIDVIVQFTTGGALSDDEGSRLAPLRLRPEMATLTTGTVNFGDEVFFNSIPLVRRFHKEMCELGVVPEFEIFEAGMIETADM
;
A
#
# COMPACT_ATOMS: atom_id res chain seq x y z
N MET A 1 -32.89 37.37 11.60
CA MET A 1 -32.54 35.95 11.54
C MET A 1 -31.27 35.84 10.71
N PRO A 2 -30.09 35.57 11.31
CA PRO A 2 -28.83 35.64 10.58
C PRO A 2 -28.40 34.27 10.02
N GLN A 3 -27.69 34.36 8.90
CA GLN A 3 -27.08 33.29 8.11
C GLN A 3 -25.96 32.59 8.91
N ALA A 4 -25.86 31.27 8.78
CA ALA A 4 -24.72 30.49 9.27
C ALA A 4 -23.71 30.30 8.13
N SER A 5 -22.56 30.97 8.23
CA SER A 5 -21.38 30.68 7.42
C SER A 5 -20.64 29.48 8.01
N LEU A 6 -20.45 28.43 7.20
CA LEU A 6 -19.59 27.30 7.54
C LEU A 6 -18.13 27.69 7.28
N THR A 7 -17.48 28.23 8.30
CA THR A 7 -16.02 28.26 8.38
C THR A 7 -15.54 26.90 8.89
N CYS A 8 -15.05 26.06 7.98
CA CYS A 8 -14.26 24.87 8.33
C CYS A 8 -12.92 25.37 8.89
N THR A 9 -12.80 25.46 10.21
CA THR A 9 -11.53 25.80 10.87
C THR A 9 -10.66 24.56 10.98
N SER A 10 -9.51 24.63 10.32
CA SER A 10 -8.37 23.72 10.28
C SER A 10 -7.68 23.52 11.64
N SER A 11 -8.37 22.98 12.63
CA SER A 11 -7.84 22.88 14.01
C SER A 11 -7.37 21.49 14.45
N PHE A 12 -7.31 20.49 13.55
CA PHE A 12 -6.93 19.12 13.94
C PHE A 12 -5.46 18.72 13.67
N ILE A 13 -4.63 19.57 13.05
CA ILE A 13 -3.26 19.18 12.65
C ILE A 13 -2.19 20.16 13.18
N GLN A 14 -2.42 20.79 14.32
CA GLN A 14 -1.39 21.51 15.07
C GLN A 14 -1.40 21.06 16.52
N GLY A 15 -0.94 19.82 16.74
CA GLY A 15 -0.93 19.16 18.04
C GLY A 15 0.38 18.46 18.34
N ALA A 16 1.52 18.98 17.87
CA ALA A 16 2.78 18.69 18.53
C ALA A 16 2.80 19.45 19.86
N ALA A 17 2.77 18.70 20.97
CA ALA A 17 2.94 19.16 22.36
C ALA A 17 1.69 19.62 23.14
N ASP A 18 0.77 18.69 23.42
CA ASP A 18 0.29 18.53 24.80
C ASP A 18 -0.05 17.06 25.07
N ARG A 19 0.71 16.41 25.96
CA ARG A 19 0.51 15.01 26.35
C ARG A 19 -0.48 14.86 27.52
N SER A 20 -1.10 15.94 27.99
CA SER A 20 -1.90 15.96 29.21
C SER A 20 -3.34 15.44 29.05
N THR A 21 -3.85 15.30 27.82
CA THR A 21 -5.29 15.04 27.56
C THR A 21 -5.63 13.68 26.95
N ARG A 22 -4.70 12.73 26.84
CA ARG A 22 -5.05 11.36 26.39
C ARG A 22 -5.84 10.61 27.48
N PRO A 23 -7.00 10.01 27.18
CA PRO A 23 -7.77 9.25 28.15
C PRO A 23 -6.95 8.10 28.73
N LEU A 24 -7.04 7.98 30.05
CA LEU A 24 -6.31 7.09 30.94
C LEU A 24 -6.68 5.61 30.74
N SER A 25 -5.76 4.78 30.24
CA SER A 25 -5.66 3.37 30.69
C SER A 25 -4.34 2.66 30.35
N CYS A 26 -3.59 3.08 29.33
CA CYS A 26 -2.31 2.44 28.98
C CYS A 26 -1.12 3.31 29.37
N ARG A 27 -0.72 3.29 30.65
CA ARG A 27 0.50 3.96 31.13
C ARG A 27 1.65 2.96 31.21
N LEU A 28 2.17 2.53 30.06
CA LEU A 28 3.50 1.95 30.02
C LEU A 28 4.52 2.99 30.49
N SER A 29 5.52 2.57 31.26
CA SER A 29 6.57 3.47 31.72
C SER A 29 7.37 4.06 30.55
N ALA A 30 8.11 5.14 30.83
CA ALA A 30 9.05 5.73 29.88
C ALA A 30 10.07 4.71 29.32
N SER A 31 10.47 3.74 30.15
CA SER A 31 11.37 2.66 29.75
C SER A 31 10.65 1.57 28.96
N ALA A 32 9.42 1.24 29.32
CA ALA A 32 8.62 0.24 28.64
C ALA A 32 8.29 0.67 27.20
N TRP A 33 7.94 1.95 26.96
CA TRP A 33 7.70 2.41 25.57
C TRP A 33 8.98 2.40 24.72
N ARG A 34 10.14 2.72 25.30
CA ARG A 34 11.44 2.67 24.60
C ARG A 34 11.89 1.23 24.30
N SER A 35 11.40 0.26 25.08
CA SER A 35 11.67 -1.17 24.87
C SER A 35 10.70 -1.85 23.89
N LEU A 36 9.62 -1.17 23.50
CA LEU A 36 8.73 -1.71 22.47
C LEU A 36 9.42 -1.62 21.11
N LYS A 37 9.32 -2.70 20.33
CA LYS A 37 9.68 -2.65 18.91
C LYS A 37 8.75 -1.65 18.22
N PRO A 38 9.27 -0.74 17.36
CA PRO A 38 8.43 0.11 16.54
C PRO A 38 7.42 -0.74 15.75
N LEU A 39 6.18 -0.25 15.64
CA LEU A 39 5.13 -0.88 14.86
C LEU A 39 5.13 -0.27 13.46
N ILE A 40 5.24 -1.12 12.43
CA ILE A 40 5.04 -0.72 11.04
C ILE A 40 3.56 -0.86 10.72
N ILE A 41 3.00 0.17 10.10
CA ILE A 41 1.61 0.17 9.61
C ILE A 41 1.67 0.32 8.09
N THR A 42 1.15 -0.69 7.39
CA THR A 42 0.95 -0.68 5.94
C THR A 42 -0.51 -0.37 5.62
N VAL A 43 -0.76 0.51 4.65
CA VAL A 43 -2.11 0.78 4.14
C VAL A 43 -2.23 0.29 2.71
N ALA A 44 -3.13 -0.66 2.47
CA ALA A 44 -3.56 -1.11 1.14
C ALA A 44 -4.88 -0.43 0.79
N ALA A 45 -4.80 0.76 0.18
CA ALA A 45 -5.95 1.65 0.04
C ALA A 45 -6.90 1.30 -1.12
N VAL A 46 -6.36 0.70 -2.20
CA VAL A 46 -7.07 0.57 -3.49
C VAL A 46 -7.44 -0.88 -3.80
N GLY A 47 -6.43 -1.76 -3.88
CA GLY A 47 -6.59 -3.13 -4.37
C GLY A 47 -7.12 -3.22 -5.81
N ALA A 48 -7.41 -4.43 -6.28
CA ALA A 48 -7.95 -4.68 -7.62
C ALA A 48 -9.47 -4.92 -7.65
N GLU A 49 -10.08 -5.34 -6.53
CA GLU A 49 -11.43 -5.92 -6.52
C GLU A 49 -12.57 -4.92 -6.35
N LEU A 50 -12.40 -3.92 -5.47
CA LEU A 50 -13.49 -3.00 -5.12
C LEU A 50 -13.67 -1.92 -6.19
N SER A 51 -14.91 -1.56 -6.52
CA SER A 51 -15.21 -0.41 -7.37
C SER A 51 -15.51 0.85 -6.56
N ARG A 52 -15.43 2.02 -7.20
CA ARG A 52 -15.83 3.29 -6.57
C ARG A 52 -17.34 3.36 -6.25
N GLU A 53 -18.17 2.55 -6.91
CA GLU A 53 -19.58 2.41 -6.54
C GLU A 53 -19.76 1.72 -5.19
N GLN A 54 -18.93 0.71 -4.90
CA GLN A 54 -18.95 -0.01 -3.62
C GLN A 54 -18.24 0.78 -2.51
N GLN A 55 -17.18 1.51 -2.87
CA GLN A 55 -16.42 2.37 -1.96
C GLN A 55 -16.21 3.76 -2.60
N PRO A 56 -17.09 4.74 -2.33
CA PRO A 56 -16.98 6.07 -2.92
C PRO A 56 -15.68 6.82 -2.58
N ALA A 57 -14.99 6.45 -1.50
CA ALA A 57 -13.71 7.03 -1.11
C ALA A 57 -12.49 6.38 -1.78
N LEU A 58 -12.68 5.37 -2.65
CA LEU A 58 -11.59 4.67 -3.34
C LEU A 58 -10.76 5.65 -4.18
N PRO A 59 -9.47 5.93 -3.87
CA PRO A 59 -8.65 6.83 -4.66
C PRO A 59 -8.28 6.17 -5.99
N ILE A 60 -8.36 6.93 -7.10
CA ILE A 60 -8.10 6.44 -8.46
C ILE A 60 -7.00 7.27 -9.12
N THR A 61 -7.13 8.60 -9.08
CA THR A 61 -6.18 9.49 -9.76
C THR A 61 -4.89 9.65 -8.95
N PRO A 62 -3.75 10.00 -9.58
CA PRO A 62 -2.50 10.26 -8.86
C PRO A 62 -2.64 11.29 -7.73
N ASP A 63 -3.41 12.36 -7.93
CA ASP A 63 -3.64 13.39 -6.91
C ASP A 63 -4.48 12.89 -5.73
N GLU A 64 -5.47 12.05 -5.98
CA GLU A 64 -6.27 11.38 -4.94
C GLU A 64 -5.41 10.39 -4.16
N LEU A 65 -4.60 9.58 -4.84
CA LEU A 65 -3.67 8.62 -4.21
C LEU A 65 -2.66 9.33 -3.31
N ALA A 66 -2.09 10.45 -3.78
CA ALA A 66 -1.14 11.23 -3.00
C ALA A 66 -1.79 11.89 -1.77
N ALA A 67 -3.04 12.38 -1.90
CA ALA A 67 -3.79 12.93 -0.77
C ALA A 67 -4.17 11.84 0.26
N ASP A 68 -4.57 10.66 -0.22
CA ASP A 68 -4.88 9.51 0.63
C ASP A 68 -3.63 9.00 1.37
N ALA A 69 -2.51 8.85 0.67
CA ALA A 69 -1.23 8.49 1.26
C ALA A 69 -0.79 9.50 2.33
N GLU A 70 -0.92 10.80 2.06
CA GLU A 70 -0.62 11.86 3.03
C GLU A 70 -1.49 11.73 4.30
N ALA A 71 -2.79 11.50 4.15
CA ALA A 71 -3.69 11.30 5.28
C ALA A 71 -3.33 10.03 6.08
N CYS A 72 -2.96 8.96 5.39
CA CYS A 72 -2.52 7.70 6.01
C CYS A 72 -1.21 7.87 6.80
N VAL A 73 -0.23 8.57 6.25
CA VAL A 73 1.04 8.89 6.93
C VAL A 73 0.79 9.78 8.14
N ALA A 74 -0.06 10.79 8.03
CA ALA A 74 -0.46 11.63 9.16
C ALA A 74 -1.15 10.83 10.29
N ALA A 75 -1.81 9.72 9.95
CA ALA A 75 -2.41 8.79 10.90
C ALA A 75 -1.42 7.74 11.46
N GLY A 76 -0.21 7.63 10.91
CA GLY A 76 0.87 6.78 11.38
C GLY A 76 1.30 5.64 10.44
N ALA A 77 0.83 5.63 9.19
CA ALA A 77 1.33 4.68 8.19
C ALA A 77 2.81 4.92 7.87
N SER A 78 3.54 3.84 7.61
CA SER A 78 4.94 3.87 7.16
C SER A 78 5.12 3.26 5.76
N ILE A 79 4.14 2.48 5.29
CA ILE A 79 4.13 1.86 3.96
C ILE A 79 2.76 2.11 3.32
N TYR A 80 2.77 2.52 2.06
CA TYR A 80 1.58 2.63 1.22
C TYR A 80 1.64 1.58 0.11
N HIS A 81 0.79 0.56 0.22
CA HIS A 81 0.69 -0.53 -0.74
C HIS A 81 -0.16 -0.09 -1.93
N LEU A 82 0.50 0.04 -3.08
CA LEU A 82 -0.02 0.70 -4.27
C LEU A 82 -0.53 -0.33 -5.29
N HIS A 83 -1.84 -0.26 -5.51
CA HIS A 83 -2.48 -0.60 -6.78
C HIS A 83 -2.89 0.69 -7.48
N VAL A 84 -2.94 0.69 -8.81
CA VAL A 84 -3.47 1.80 -9.60
C VAL A 84 -4.68 1.35 -10.39
N ARG A 85 -5.52 2.32 -10.75
CA ARG A 85 -6.69 2.14 -11.61
C ARG A 85 -6.54 2.97 -12.87
N ASP A 86 -7.18 2.54 -13.94
CA ASP A 86 -7.31 3.35 -15.15
C ASP A 86 -8.34 4.49 -14.95
N PRO A 87 -8.52 5.40 -15.93
CA PRO A 87 -9.51 6.48 -15.82
C PRO A 87 -10.97 6.01 -15.70
N GLN A 88 -11.27 4.75 -16.06
CA GLN A 88 -12.59 4.14 -15.93
C GLN A 88 -12.79 3.55 -14.52
N GLY A 89 -11.71 3.36 -13.76
CA GLY A 89 -11.69 2.80 -12.41
C GLY A 89 -11.35 1.31 -12.39
N ASP A 90 -11.00 0.72 -13.52
CA ASP A 90 -10.64 -0.68 -13.64
C ASP A 90 -9.17 -0.89 -13.20
N PRO A 91 -8.82 -2.04 -12.61
CA PRO A 91 -7.44 -2.33 -12.24
C PRO A 91 -6.53 -2.36 -13.47
N THR A 92 -5.31 -1.84 -13.32
CA THR A 92 -4.34 -1.81 -14.42
C THR A 92 -2.91 -1.99 -13.92
N MET A 93 -2.09 -2.66 -14.74
CA MET A 93 -0.64 -2.76 -14.56
C MET A 93 0.15 -1.80 -15.46
N ASP A 94 -0.51 -0.74 -15.98
CA ASP A 94 0.13 0.27 -16.81
C ASP A 94 1.28 0.98 -16.06
N VAL A 95 2.47 0.90 -16.65
CA VAL A 95 3.70 1.47 -16.06
C VAL A 95 3.59 3.00 -15.95
N GLY A 96 2.89 3.67 -16.87
CA GLY A 96 2.67 5.11 -16.81
C GLY A 96 1.83 5.52 -15.61
N ALA A 97 0.75 4.79 -15.33
CA ALA A 97 -0.12 5.00 -14.17
C ALA A 97 0.65 4.80 -12.86
N PHE A 98 1.44 3.72 -12.74
CA PHE A 98 2.32 3.51 -11.57
C PHE A 98 3.35 4.64 -11.42
N ALA A 99 3.97 5.10 -12.51
CA ALA A 99 4.95 6.19 -12.47
C ALA A 99 4.32 7.50 -11.99
N ALA A 100 3.15 7.84 -12.53
CA ALA A 100 2.42 9.05 -12.14
C ALA A 100 1.98 9.00 -10.67
N ALA A 101 1.45 7.87 -10.21
CA ALA A 101 1.06 7.68 -8.81
C ALA A 101 2.26 7.77 -7.86
N LYS A 102 3.36 7.04 -8.15
CA LYS A 102 4.60 7.09 -7.36
C LYS A 102 5.14 8.51 -7.26
N GLN A 103 5.26 9.21 -8.40
CA GLN A 103 5.74 10.58 -8.43
C GLN A 103 4.86 11.51 -7.57
N ALA A 104 3.53 11.45 -7.75
CA ALA A 104 2.61 12.30 -6.99
C ALA A 104 2.69 12.07 -5.47
N ILE A 105 2.85 10.81 -5.05
CA ILE A 105 3.00 10.44 -3.64
C ILE A 105 4.33 10.99 -3.08
N GLU A 106 5.45 10.69 -3.73
CA GLU A 106 6.81 11.08 -3.26
C GLU A 106 7.04 12.59 -3.27
N GLU A 107 6.35 13.34 -4.14
CA GLU A 107 6.41 14.81 -4.13
C GLU A 107 5.74 15.43 -2.89
N ARG A 108 4.79 14.71 -2.26
CA ARG A 108 4.01 15.23 -1.13
C ARG A 108 4.50 14.72 0.22
N ILE A 109 4.84 13.43 0.31
CA ILE A 109 5.13 12.79 1.59
C ILE A 109 6.30 11.80 1.49
N ASP A 110 6.97 11.61 2.64
CA ASP A 110 8.02 10.60 2.81
C ASP A 110 7.38 9.30 3.35
N VAL A 111 7.12 8.34 2.46
CA VAL A 111 6.57 7.02 2.77
C VAL A 111 7.18 5.99 1.84
N ILE A 112 7.31 4.75 2.32
CA ILE A 112 7.67 3.63 1.45
C ILE A 112 6.48 3.36 0.53
N VAL A 113 6.68 3.57 -0.77
CA VAL A 113 5.71 3.19 -1.79
C VAL A 113 5.98 1.75 -2.22
N GLN A 114 5.10 0.84 -1.81
CA GLN A 114 5.23 -0.58 -2.11
C GLN A 114 4.33 -0.95 -3.29
N PHE A 115 4.91 -1.41 -4.38
CA PHE A 115 4.12 -1.80 -5.54
C PHE A 115 3.54 -3.20 -5.39
N THR A 116 2.32 -3.41 -5.89
CA THR A 116 1.82 -4.77 -6.12
C THR A 116 2.56 -5.44 -7.28
N THR A 117 2.86 -6.73 -7.14
CA THR A 117 3.09 -7.61 -8.32
C THR A 117 2.01 -8.67 -8.46
N GLY A 118 0.94 -8.59 -7.67
CA GLY A 118 -0.24 -9.43 -7.81
C GLY A 118 -1.09 -9.04 -9.01
N GLY A 119 -1.34 -7.73 -9.16
CA GLY A 119 -2.26 -7.21 -10.19
C GLY A 119 -3.70 -7.68 -9.96
N ALA A 120 -4.50 -7.66 -11.04
CA ALA A 120 -5.75 -8.38 -11.13
C ALA A 120 -5.51 -9.83 -11.57
N LEU A 121 -6.47 -10.72 -11.29
CA LEU A 121 -6.36 -12.15 -11.66
C LEU A 121 -6.19 -12.39 -13.17
N SER A 122 -6.63 -11.43 -14.00
CA SER A 122 -6.50 -11.47 -15.45
C SER A 122 -5.12 -11.05 -16.00
N ASP A 123 -4.24 -10.49 -15.17
CA ASP A 123 -2.98 -9.94 -15.64
C ASP A 123 -1.94 -11.04 -15.93
N ASP A 124 -1.24 -10.91 -17.05
CA ASP A 124 -0.16 -11.82 -17.41
C ASP A 124 1.14 -11.52 -16.63
N GLU A 125 2.04 -12.49 -16.60
CA GLU A 125 3.32 -12.38 -15.89
C GLU A 125 4.14 -11.15 -16.28
N GLY A 126 4.15 -10.78 -17.56
CA GLY A 126 4.92 -9.66 -18.08
C GLY A 126 4.35 -8.33 -17.60
N SER A 127 3.03 -8.18 -17.66
CA SER A 127 2.33 -7.01 -17.13
C SER A 127 2.54 -6.86 -15.63
N ARG A 128 2.48 -7.96 -14.87
CA ARG A 128 2.71 -7.96 -13.42
C ARG A 128 4.12 -7.52 -12.99
N LEU A 129 5.13 -7.81 -13.82
CA LEU A 129 6.52 -7.42 -13.58
C LEU A 129 6.85 -6.00 -14.06
N ALA A 130 6.16 -5.51 -15.10
CA ALA A 130 6.55 -4.29 -15.79
C ALA A 130 6.72 -3.06 -14.87
N PRO A 131 5.85 -2.83 -13.85
CA PRO A 131 6.01 -1.71 -12.94
C PRO A 131 7.30 -1.73 -12.11
N LEU A 132 7.92 -2.89 -11.87
CA LEU A 132 9.18 -2.98 -11.12
C LEU A 132 10.32 -2.20 -11.76
N ARG A 133 10.26 -1.95 -13.08
CA ARG A 133 11.24 -1.13 -13.81
C ARG A 133 11.33 0.30 -13.29
N LEU A 134 10.31 0.77 -12.56
CA LEU A 134 10.30 2.06 -11.87
C LEU A 134 11.06 2.04 -10.54
N ARG A 135 11.61 0.88 -10.15
CA ARG A 135 12.44 0.65 -8.97
C ARG A 135 11.80 1.20 -7.68
N PRO A 136 10.58 0.75 -7.32
CA PRO A 136 10.02 1.09 -6.01
C PRO A 136 10.92 0.55 -4.90
N GLU A 137 10.87 1.14 -3.71
CA GLU A 137 11.64 0.66 -2.56
C GLU A 137 11.26 -0.78 -2.18
N MET A 138 9.96 -1.07 -2.26
CA MET A 138 9.40 -2.39 -1.98
C MET A 138 8.42 -2.82 -3.07
N ALA A 139 8.23 -4.13 -3.20
CA ALA A 139 7.12 -4.69 -3.95
C ALA A 139 6.66 -6.02 -3.36
N THR A 140 5.39 -6.35 -3.49
CA THR A 140 4.85 -7.61 -2.98
C THR A 140 5.26 -8.78 -3.86
N LEU A 141 5.46 -9.95 -3.27
CA LEU A 141 5.77 -11.20 -3.96
C LEU A 141 4.90 -12.32 -3.38
N THR A 142 3.90 -12.75 -4.13
CA THR A 142 3.12 -13.94 -3.78
C THR A 142 3.94 -15.20 -4.00
N THR A 143 4.04 -16.03 -2.95
CA THR A 143 4.96 -17.18 -2.91
C THR A 143 4.27 -18.53 -3.15
N GLY A 144 3.08 -18.52 -3.75
CA GLY A 144 2.42 -19.74 -4.21
C GLY A 144 1.02 -19.50 -4.80
N THR A 145 0.48 -20.53 -5.44
CA THR A 145 -0.89 -20.53 -5.98
C THR A 145 -1.92 -20.80 -4.89
N VAL A 146 -3.03 -20.08 -4.91
CA VAL A 146 -4.17 -20.29 -4.02
C VAL A 146 -5.49 -20.08 -4.76
N ASN A 147 -6.57 -20.73 -4.31
CA ASN A 147 -7.92 -20.37 -4.76
C ASN A 147 -8.25 -18.95 -4.27
N PHE A 148 -8.91 -18.16 -5.12
CA PHE A 148 -9.25 -16.77 -4.82
C PHE A 148 -10.67 -16.48 -5.31
N GLY A 149 -11.64 -16.54 -4.39
CA GLY A 149 -13.05 -16.55 -4.77
C GLY A 149 -13.38 -17.76 -5.63
N ASP A 150 -14.03 -17.53 -6.77
CA ASP A 150 -14.34 -18.57 -7.77
C ASP A 150 -13.19 -18.81 -8.75
N GLU A 151 -12.07 -18.10 -8.60
CA GLU A 151 -10.91 -18.14 -9.48
C GLU A 151 -9.66 -18.72 -8.79
N VAL A 152 -8.53 -18.71 -9.49
CA VAL A 152 -7.24 -19.18 -9.00
C VAL A 152 -6.20 -18.07 -9.15
N PHE A 153 -5.65 -17.60 -8.03
CA PHE A 153 -4.53 -16.67 -8.05
C PHE A 153 -3.23 -17.45 -8.30
N PHE A 154 -2.89 -17.57 -9.58
CA PHE A 154 -1.84 -18.47 -10.04
C PHE A 154 -0.43 -17.86 -9.89
N ASN A 155 0.40 -18.51 -9.06
CA ASN A 155 1.80 -18.17 -8.86
C ASN A 155 2.63 -19.44 -8.77
N SER A 156 3.02 -19.99 -9.93
CA SER A 156 3.88 -21.18 -9.99
C SER A 156 5.26 -20.90 -9.38
N ILE A 157 5.91 -21.90 -8.80
CA ILE A 157 7.26 -21.74 -8.22
C ILE A 157 8.30 -21.15 -9.21
N PRO A 158 8.32 -21.54 -10.50
CA PRO A 158 9.16 -20.86 -11.49
C PRO A 158 8.87 -19.36 -11.62
N LEU A 159 7.60 -18.96 -11.55
CA LEU A 159 7.20 -17.55 -11.60
C LEU A 159 7.71 -16.80 -10.37
N VAL A 160 7.49 -17.35 -9.17
CA VAL A 160 7.96 -16.76 -7.91
C VAL A 160 9.47 -16.52 -7.95
N ARG A 161 10.25 -17.52 -8.39
CA ARG A 161 11.71 -17.40 -8.51
C ARG A 161 12.13 -16.33 -9.53
N ARG A 162 11.42 -16.24 -10.65
CA ARG A 162 11.68 -15.22 -11.67
C ARG A 162 11.43 -13.82 -11.12
N PHE A 163 10.30 -13.61 -10.45
CA PHE A 163 9.94 -12.31 -9.86
C PHE A 163 10.94 -11.91 -8.78
N HIS A 164 11.26 -12.82 -7.87
CA HIS A 164 12.27 -12.58 -6.84
C HIS A 164 13.63 -12.19 -7.45
N LYS A 165 14.08 -12.92 -8.47
CA LYS A 165 15.33 -12.60 -9.18
C LYS A 165 15.31 -11.19 -9.77
N GLU A 166 14.22 -10.81 -10.44
CA GLU A 166 14.08 -9.47 -11.03
C GLU A 166 14.06 -8.36 -9.96
N MET A 167 13.39 -8.59 -8.83
CA MET A 167 13.43 -7.69 -7.67
C MET A 167 14.87 -7.51 -7.14
N CYS A 168 15.62 -8.61 -6.97
CA CYS A 168 17.02 -8.55 -6.56
C CYS A 168 17.90 -7.75 -7.54
N GLU A 169 17.75 -7.98 -8.85
CA GLU A 169 18.50 -7.27 -9.88
C GLU A 169 18.19 -5.76 -9.91
N LEU A 170 16.95 -5.38 -9.58
CA LEU A 170 16.50 -3.99 -9.50
C LEU A 170 16.72 -3.35 -8.12
N GLY A 171 17.17 -4.12 -7.12
CA GLY A 171 17.31 -3.66 -5.74
C GLY A 171 15.99 -3.33 -5.05
N VAL A 172 14.89 -3.95 -5.50
CA VAL A 172 13.56 -3.84 -4.89
C VAL A 172 13.47 -4.84 -3.74
N VAL A 173 13.02 -4.40 -2.56
CA VAL A 173 12.86 -5.28 -1.40
C VAL A 173 11.52 -6.02 -1.45
N PRO A 174 11.50 -7.37 -1.48
CA PRO A 174 10.25 -8.12 -1.52
C PRO A 174 9.51 -8.07 -0.17
N GLU A 175 8.19 -7.89 -0.21
CA GLU A 175 7.27 -8.31 0.84
C GLU A 175 6.63 -9.64 0.44
N PHE A 176 6.86 -10.71 1.20
CA PHE A 176 6.33 -12.03 0.86
C PHE A 176 4.86 -12.16 1.27
N GLU A 177 3.98 -12.35 0.29
CA GLU A 177 2.56 -12.65 0.53
C GLU A 177 2.39 -14.16 0.74
N ILE A 178 1.98 -14.52 1.96
CA ILE A 178 1.82 -15.90 2.43
C ILE A 178 0.33 -16.14 2.69
N PHE A 179 -0.34 -16.82 1.76
CA PHE A 179 -1.76 -17.18 1.92
C PHE A 179 -1.96 -18.52 2.63
N GLU A 180 -0.96 -19.41 2.57
CA GLU A 180 -1.01 -20.76 3.14
C GLU A 180 0.35 -21.16 3.72
N ALA A 181 0.34 -22.08 4.69
CA ALA A 181 1.54 -22.46 5.45
C ALA A 181 2.71 -22.95 4.56
N GLY A 182 2.42 -23.70 3.49
CA GLY A 182 3.45 -24.17 2.56
C GLY A 182 4.16 -23.06 1.79
N MET A 183 3.57 -21.87 1.69
CA MET A 183 4.19 -20.72 1.05
C MET A 183 5.35 -20.15 1.88
N ILE A 184 5.39 -20.41 3.20
CA ILE A 184 6.52 -20.06 4.06
C ILE A 184 7.79 -20.81 3.61
N GLU A 185 7.67 -22.09 3.29
CA GLU A 185 8.80 -22.88 2.78
C GLU A 185 9.27 -22.35 1.43
N THR A 186 8.36 -21.90 0.56
CA THR A 186 8.72 -21.24 -0.71
C THR A 186 9.46 -19.93 -0.49
N ALA A 187 9.09 -19.15 0.52
CA ALA A 187 9.73 -17.86 0.83
C ALA A 187 11.13 -18.01 1.43
N ASP A 188 11.43 -19.15 2.05
CA ASP A 188 12.74 -19.49 2.64
C ASP A 188 13.75 -20.04 1.60
N MET A 189 13.36 -20.16 0.32
CA MET A 189 14.16 -20.76 -0.77
C MET A 189 15.23 -19.85 -1.39
#